data_AF-A0A165YE80-F1
#
_entry.id   AF-A0A165YE80-F1
#
_cell.length_a   1.000
_cell.length_b   1.000
_cell.length_c   1.000
_cell.angle_alpha   90.00
_cell.angle_beta   90.00
_cell.angle_gamma   90.00
#
_symmetry.space_group_name_H-M   'P 1'
#
loop_
_entity.id
_entity.type
_entity.pdbx_description
1 polymer ?
#
loop_
_entity_poly.entity_id
_entity_poly.type
_entity_poly.pdbx_seq_one_letter_code
_entity_poly.pdbx_strand_id
1 'polypeptide(L)'
;MKKNDYFHSKNYTGNHLHVDNFKDEFSPFIEGIAWERTDGTMDLFFDDLKEEEFQQLFVNKEHYYDKFKGGFIENVQTNEEAYEKFRQWVDEVLEPFRNGQK
;
A
#
# COMPACT_ATOMS: atom_id res chain seq x y z
N MET A 1 -3.32 7.04 20.56
CA MET A 1 -4.43 7.26 19.60
C MET A 1 -5.40 6.11 19.69
N LYS A 2 -6.72 6.33 19.62
CA LYS A 2 -7.65 5.20 19.40
C LYS A 2 -7.37 4.66 17.99
N LYS A 3 -7.41 3.34 17.79
CA LYS A 3 -7.12 2.67 16.50
C LYS A 3 -7.85 3.28 15.29
N ASN A 4 -9.01 3.90 15.51
CA ASN A 4 -9.84 4.53 14.48
C ASN A 4 -9.37 5.92 14.00
N ASP A 5 -8.27 6.47 14.52
CA ASP A 5 -7.82 7.83 14.17
C ASP A 5 -6.67 7.89 13.14
N TYR A 6 -5.95 6.79 12.88
CA TYR A 6 -4.71 6.87 12.09
C TYR A 6 -4.97 7.18 10.61
N PHE A 7 -5.91 6.49 9.97
CA PHE A 7 -6.30 6.74 8.56
C PHE A 7 -7.46 7.74 8.42
N HIS A 8 -7.79 8.48 9.48
CA HIS A 8 -8.87 9.47 9.44
C HIS A 8 -8.58 10.53 8.37
N SER A 9 -9.60 10.90 7.58
CA SER A 9 -9.45 11.84 6.45
C SER A 9 -8.74 13.15 6.80
N LYS A 10 -9.00 13.69 8.00
CA LYS A 10 -8.31 14.86 8.60
C LYS A 10 -6.77 14.80 8.57
N ASN A 11 -6.18 13.61 8.48
CA ASN A 11 -4.72 13.45 8.46
C ASN A 11 -4.14 13.51 7.04
N TYR A 12 -4.98 13.68 6.01
CA TYR A 12 -4.57 13.70 4.61
C TYR A 12 -4.89 15.02 3.94
N THR A 13 -4.05 15.42 2.99
CA THR A 13 -4.25 16.63 2.18
C THR A 13 -5.28 16.42 1.08
N GLY A 14 -5.46 15.17 0.66
CA GLY A 14 -6.25 14.76 -0.51
C GLY A 14 -5.41 14.54 -1.76
N ASN A 15 -4.16 15.01 -1.78
CA ASN A 15 -3.22 14.65 -2.84
C ASN A 15 -2.74 13.22 -2.65
N HIS A 16 -2.35 12.61 -3.76
CA HIS A 16 -1.81 11.26 -3.79
C HIS A 16 -0.89 11.08 -4.99
N LEU A 17 0.03 10.14 -4.85
CA LEU A 17 0.93 9.67 -5.89
C LEU A 17 0.52 8.25 -6.28
N HIS A 18 0.30 8.03 -7.57
CA HIS A 18 0.21 6.68 -8.12
C HIS A 18 1.62 6.12 -8.26
N VAL A 19 1.83 4.90 -7.76
CA VAL A 19 3.10 4.17 -7.88
C VAL A 19 2.85 2.83 -8.55
N ASP A 20 3.85 2.32 -9.26
CA ASP A 20 3.76 1.05 -9.97
C ASP A 20 5.00 0.20 -9.77
N ASN A 21 4.89 -1.07 -10.16
CA ASN A 21 5.96 -2.05 -10.07
C ASN A 21 6.79 -2.18 -11.36
N PHE A 22 6.70 -1.24 -12.31
CA PHE A 22 7.32 -1.42 -13.62
C PHE A 22 8.85 -1.57 -13.51
N LYS A 23 9.38 -2.63 -14.10
CA LYS A 23 10.83 -2.87 -14.26
C LYS A 23 11.20 -3.01 -15.74
N ASP A 24 10.38 -3.77 -16.47
CA ASP A 24 10.54 -4.05 -17.90
C ASP A 24 9.20 -4.40 -18.55
N GLU A 25 9.22 -4.67 -19.86
CA GLU A 25 8.04 -4.99 -20.67
C GLU A 25 7.32 -6.30 -20.29
N PHE A 26 7.96 -7.17 -19.49
CA PHE A 26 7.39 -8.44 -19.04
C PHE A 26 6.79 -8.36 -17.62
N SER A 27 6.99 -7.23 -16.93
CA SER A 27 6.48 -6.99 -15.59
C SER A 27 4.95 -6.87 -15.64
N PRO A 28 4.18 -7.73 -14.94
CA PRO A 28 2.75 -7.55 -14.79
C PRO A 28 2.49 -6.18 -14.16
N PHE A 29 1.60 -5.40 -14.76
CA PHE A 29 1.28 -4.07 -14.25
C PHE A 29 0.49 -4.18 -12.95
N ILE A 30 1.07 -3.68 -11.86
CA ILE A 30 0.45 -3.55 -10.55
C ILE A 30 0.62 -2.09 -10.11
N GLU A 31 -0.48 -1.47 -9.72
CA GLU A 31 -0.54 -0.08 -9.27
C GLU A 31 -0.90 -0.01 -7.79
N GLY A 32 -0.28 0.92 -7.07
CA GLY A 32 -0.62 1.30 -5.70
C GLY A 32 -0.73 2.81 -5.57
N ILE A 33 -1.19 3.28 -4.41
CA ILE A 33 -1.44 4.71 -4.17
C ILE A 33 -0.79 5.13 -2.86
N ALA A 34 0.09 6.12 -2.91
CA ALA A 34 0.66 6.79 -1.75
C ALA A 34 -0.12 8.08 -1.46
N TRP A 35 -0.82 8.12 -0.33
CA TRP A 35 -1.66 9.26 0.07
C TRP A 35 -0.87 10.26 0.91
N GLU A 36 -0.83 11.51 0.48
CA GLU A 36 -0.11 12.58 1.18
C GLU A 36 -0.81 12.94 2.50
N ARG A 37 -0.02 12.89 3.58
CA ARG A 37 -0.42 13.26 4.92
C ARG A 37 -0.18 14.74 5.17
N THR A 38 -0.91 15.32 6.12
CA THR A 38 -0.75 16.73 6.50
C THR A 38 0.60 17.07 7.14
N ASP A 39 1.36 16.07 7.56
CA ASP A 39 2.72 16.22 8.08
C ASP A 39 3.81 16.19 6.98
N GLY A 40 3.42 16.01 5.71
CA GLY A 40 4.32 15.97 4.56
C GLY A 40 4.88 14.58 4.23
N THR A 41 4.55 13.55 5.02
CA THR A 41 4.83 12.15 4.65
C THR A 41 3.70 11.57 3.79
N MET A 42 3.85 10.33 3.31
CA MET A 42 2.81 9.61 2.58
C MET A 42 2.58 8.23 3.19
N ASP A 43 1.33 7.79 3.25
CA ASP A 43 1.00 6.41 3.56
C ASP A 43 0.75 5.65 2.26
N LEU A 44 1.53 4.59 2.01
CA LEU A 44 1.43 3.74 0.84
C LEU A 44 0.37 2.65 1.05
N PHE A 45 -0.55 2.53 0.09
CA PHE A 45 -1.62 1.55 0.10
C PHE A 45 -1.70 0.74 -1.20
N PHE A 46 -2.36 -0.42 -1.10
CA PHE A 46 -2.72 -1.26 -2.22
C PHE A 46 -4.15 -1.79 -2.05
N ASP A 47 -5.00 -1.57 -3.06
CA ASP A 47 -6.44 -1.84 -3.02
C ASP A 47 -6.89 -2.98 -3.94
N ASP A 48 -6.06 -3.44 -4.88
CA ASP A 48 -6.32 -4.60 -5.73
C ASP A 48 -6.00 -5.94 -5.02
N LEU A 49 -6.64 -6.15 -3.87
CA LEU A 49 -6.57 -7.38 -3.07
C LEU A 49 -7.88 -8.15 -3.15
N LYS A 50 -7.77 -9.47 -3.34
CA LYS A 50 -8.89 -10.40 -3.07
C LYS A 50 -9.16 -10.46 -1.57
N GLU A 51 -10.37 -10.85 -1.19
CA GLU A 51 -10.75 -10.98 0.24
C GLU A 51 -9.80 -11.93 1.01
N GLU A 52 -9.41 -13.04 0.39
CA GLU A 52 -8.46 -14.00 0.97
C GLU A 52 -7.04 -13.44 1.12
N GLU A 53 -6.57 -12.66 0.14
CA GLU A 53 -5.27 -11.97 0.18
C GLU A 53 -5.28 -10.94 1.31
N PHE A 54 -6.37 -10.19 1.41
CA PHE A 54 -6.56 -9.21 2.46
C PHE A 54 -6.51 -9.84 3.86
N GLN A 55 -7.29 -10.91 4.09
CA GLN A 55 -7.31 -11.61 5.37
C GLN A 55 -5.93 -12.15 5.74
N GLN A 56 -5.20 -12.76 4.80
CA GLN A 56 -3.91 -13.38 5.13
C GLN A 56 -2.78 -12.37 5.31
N LEU A 57 -2.75 -11.31 4.50
CA LEU A 57 -1.65 -10.33 4.52
C LEU A 57 -1.82 -9.24 5.60
N PHE A 58 -3.05 -8.96 6.03
CA PHE A 58 -3.34 -7.75 6.82
C PHE A 58 -4.12 -7.98 8.13
N VAL A 59 -4.80 -9.11 8.35
CA VAL A 59 -5.72 -9.28 9.52
C VAL A 59 -5.04 -9.15 10.90
N ASN A 60 -3.74 -9.43 10.99
CA ASN A 60 -2.99 -9.41 12.25
C ASN A 60 -2.16 -8.13 12.45
N LYS A 61 -2.24 -7.14 11.56
CA LYS A 61 -1.49 -5.88 11.68
C LYS A 61 -2.28 -4.83 12.48
N GLU A 62 -1.58 -3.94 13.19
CA GLU A 62 -2.23 -2.99 14.13
C GLU A 62 -3.04 -1.89 13.42
N HIS A 63 -2.56 -1.43 12.25
CA HIS A 63 -3.18 -0.44 11.37
C HIS A 63 -3.11 -0.97 9.94
N TYR A 64 -4.20 -1.55 9.45
CA TYR A 64 -4.08 -2.53 8.36
C TYR A 64 -4.92 -2.23 7.13
N TYR A 65 -6.05 -1.54 7.30
CA TYR A 65 -7.01 -1.39 6.22
C TYR A 65 -7.82 -0.13 6.36
N ASP A 66 -7.95 0.58 5.25
CA ASP A 66 -8.97 1.59 5.04
C ASP A 66 -9.89 1.10 3.91
N LYS A 67 -11.20 1.21 4.12
CA LYS A 67 -12.18 0.71 3.13
C LYS A 67 -12.06 1.40 1.77
N PHE A 68 -11.55 2.64 1.74
CA PHE A 68 -11.38 3.41 0.52
C PHE A 68 -9.97 3.31 -0.04
N LYS A 69 -8.93 3.26 0.81
CA LYS A 69 -7.52 3.26 0.36
C LYS A 69 -6.93 1.86 0.18
N GLY A 70 -7.51 0.82 0.77
CA GLY A 70 -6.99 -0.54 0.71
C GLY A 70 -6.09 -0.92 1.89
N GLY A 71 -5.23 -1.91 1.65
CA GLY A 71 -4.27 -2.43 2.61
C GLY A 71 -3.08 -1.49 2.80
N PHE A 72 -2.79 -1.11 4.03
CA PHE A 72 -1.64 -0.25 4.35
C PHE A 72 -0.33 -1.03 4.27
N ILE A 73 0.59 -0.57 3.42
CA ILE A 73 1.92 -1.16 3.24
C ILE A 73 2.88 -0.54 4.26
N GLU A 74 3.21 0.74 4.11
CA GLU A 74 4.11 1.48 5.00
C GLU A 74 3.97 3.00 4.83
N ASN A 75 4.61 3.77 5.72
CA ASN A 75 4.76 5.22 5.59
C ASN A 75 6.11 5.55 4.93
N VAL A 76 6.11 6.50 4.01
CA VAL A 76 7.27 6.93 3.22
C VAL A 76 7.40 8.46 3.22
N GLN A 77 8.61 8.96 2.99
CA GLN A 77 8.92 10.39 3.05
C GLN A 77 9.04 11.06 1.69
N THR A 78 9.37 10.31 0.64
CA THR A 78 9.56 10.87 -0.71
C THR A 78 8.85 10.05 -1.78
N ASN A 79 8.68 10.65 -2.96
CA ASN A 79 8.10 9.98 -4.11
C ASN A 79 8.96 8.80 -4.54
N GLU A 80 10.28 8.96 -4.56
CA GLU A 80 11.24 7.91 -4.92
C GLU A 80 11.14 6.73 -3.95
N GLU A 81 11.07 7.02 -2.64
CA GLU A 81 10.89 5.98 -1.63
C GLU A 81 9.56 5.25 -1.82
N ALA A 82 8.46 5.96 -2.14
CA ALA A 82 7.17 5.33 -2.42
C ALA A 82 7.26 4.29 -3.55
N TYR A 83 7.94 4.63 -4.65
CA TYR A 83 8.16 3.71 -5.76
C TYR A 83 9.05 2.52 -5.39
N GLU A 84 10.15 2.77 -4.68
CA GLU A 84 11.09 1.71 -4.25
C GLU A 84 10.41 0.72 -3.30
N LYS A 85 9.70 1.24 -2.29
CA LYS A 85 8.97 0.43 -1.30
C LYS A 85 7.83 -0.35 -1.92
N PHE A 86 7.10 0.26 -2.85
CA PHE A 86 6.03 -0.44 -3.54
C PHE A 86 6.55 -1.61 -4.38
N ARG A 87 7.61 -1.39 -5.19
CA ARG A 87 8.27 -2.47 -5.93
C ARG A 87 8.78 -3.58 -5.02
N GLN A 88 9.45 -3.21 -3.93
CA GLN A 88 9.96 -4.18 -2.96
C GLN A 88 8.82 -5.01 -2.34
N TRP A 89 7.73 -4.36 -1.95
CA TRP A 89 6.57 -5.05 -1.39
C TRP A 89 5.91 -5.99 -2.39
N VAL A 90 5.80 -5.59 -3.66
CA VAL A 90 5.28 -6.47 -4.72
C VAL A 90 6.14 -7.73 -4.86
N ASP A 91 7.47 -7.58 -4.92
CA ASP A 91 8.41 -8.68 -5.11
C ASP A 91 8.51 -9.63 -3.92
N GLU A 92 8.51 -9.08 -2.70
CA GLU A 92 8.80 -9.83 -1.48
C GLU A 92 7.53 -10.36 -0.80
N VAL A 93 6.37 -9.74 -1.07
CA VAL A 93 5.11 -10.07 -0.39
C VAL A 93 4.03 -10.48 -1.37
N LEU A 94 3.64 -9.63 -2.32
CA LEU A 94 2.46 -9.87 -3.14
C LEU A 94 2.65 -11.02 -4.13
N GLU A 95 3.72 -10.98 -4.92
CA GLU A 95 4.00 -12.03 -5.92
C GLU A 95 4.26 -13.40 -5.29
N PRO A 96 5.10 -13.54 -4.24
CA PRO A 96 5.29 -14.82 -3.57
C PRO A 96 3.98 -15.36 -2.99
N PHE A 97 3.12 -14.48 -2.45
CA PHE A 97 1.81 -14.87 -1.96
C PHE A 97 0.92 -15.42 -3.09
N ARG A 98 0.79 -14.67 -4.20
CA ARG A 98 -0.04 -15.06 -5.36
C ARG A 98 0.46 -16.32 -6.06
N ASN A 99 1.78 -16.51 -6.13
CA ASN A 99 2.39 -17.65 -6.81
C ASN A 99 2.54 -18.89 -5.90
N GLY A 100 2.58 -18.69 -4.58
CA GLY A 100 2.74 -19.74 -3.57
C GLY A 100 1.44 -20.46 -3.19
N GLN A 101 0.27 -19.91 -3.53
CA GLN A 101 -1.04 -20.55 -3.31
C GLN A 101 -1.39 -21.64 -4.35
N LYS A 102 -0.43 -22.46 -4.77
CA LYS A 102 -0.70 -23.65 -5.61
C LYS A 102 -1.12 -24.86 -4.78
#